data_AF-A0AAW8VQI4-F1
#
_entry.id   AF-A0AAW8VQI4-F1
#
_cell.length_a   1.000
_cell.length_b   1.000
_cell.length_c   1.000
_cell.angle_alpha   90.00
_cell.angle_beta   90.00
_cell.angle_gamma   90.00
#
_symmetry.space_group_name_H-M   'P 1'
#
loop_
_entity.id
_entity.type
_entity.pdbx_description
1 polymer ?
#
loop_
_entity_poly.entity_id
_entity_poly.type
_entity_poly.pdbx_seq_one_letter_code
_entity_poly.pdbx_strand_id
1 'polypeptide(L)'
;MKNKKLNKINVVILLILFSLFPFVGCQQEELNERNNDLSFLSLGENSDYSALSKTEMKILREAFQRLEIGIKDDYFYIEQTSGAEIHISEELFLYFKKSLEKSNEMIDSSEIDLSLPRTRYYEEGGGSNSRSDCVACAVVSMLYKYGRNVSLESVSTWIENQFGCDGVPDYAFESVLDHYFYGGKIMIPVNTNMYYDNIIAVMSTSDGGAHAFTLQAVNNGYYVGYDDQNGYSFVQPVTQLRFLYQVCGLK
;
A
#
# COMPACT_ATOMS: atom_id res chain seq x y z
N MET A 1 68.13 -14.30 21.87
CA MET A 1 66.94 -14.31 20.99
C MET A 1 67.22 -15.18 19.77
N LYS A 2 66.59 -16.36 19.66
CA LYS A 2 66.71 -17.24 18.49
C LYS A 2 65.39 -17.21 17.71
N ASN A 3 65.42 -16.60 16.53
CA ASN A 3 64.34 -16.66 15.55
C ASN A 3 64.14 -18.12 15.10
N LYS A 4 62.99 -18.71 15.46
CA LYS A 4 62.58 -20.00 14.91
C LYS A 4 62.15 -19.78 13.46
N LYS A 5 62.99 -20.22 12.52
CA LYS A 5 62.62 -20.39 11.11
C LYS A 5 61.39 -21.30 11.05
N LEU A 6 60.29 -20.75 10.54
CA LEU A 6 59.09 -21.53 10.20
C LEU A 6 59.51 -22.57 9.15
N ASN A 7 59.43 -23.85 9.50
CA ASN A 7 59.78 -24.94 8.58
C ASN A 7 58.82 -24.91 7.39
N LYS A 8 59.36 -24.76 6.17
CA LYS A 8 58.60 -24.69 4.91
C LYS A 8 57.64 -25.88 4.73
N ILE A 9 57.91 -27.02 5.35
CA ILE A 9 57.07 -28.23 5.34
C ILE A 9 55.74 -28.01 6.08
N ASN A 10 55.73 -27.25 7.18
CA ASN A 10 54.50 -26.99 7.94
C ASN A 10 53.54 -26.03 7.23
N VAL A 11 54.06 -25.18 6.34
CA VAL A 11 53.23 -24.24 5.55
C VAL A 11 52.53 -24.97 4.40
N VAL A 12 53.18 -25.97 3.80
CA VAL A 12 52.60 -26.75 2.68
C VAL A 12 51.49 -27.69 3.16
N ILE A 13 51.61 -28.28 4.36
CA ILE A 13 50.56 -29.13 4.95
C ILE A 13 49.32 -28.31 5.31
N LEU A 14 49.49 -27.06 5.75
CA LEU A 14 48.38 -26.16 6.08
C LEU A 14 47.57 -25.72 4.84
N LEU A 15 48.22 -25.61 3.68
CA LEU A 15 47.58 -25.23 2.42
C LEU A 15 46.76 -26.38 1.79
N ILE A 16 47.17 -27.63 1.97
CA ILE A 16 46.46 -28.82 1.45
C ILE A 16 45.18 -29.10 2.27
N LEU A 17 45.16 -28.76 3.56
CA LEU A 17 43.99 -28.89 4.43
C LEU A 17 42.89 -27.87 4.12
N PHE A 18 43.20 -26.73 3.50
CA PHE A 18 42.22 -25.72 3.08
C PHE A 18 41.56 -26.04 1.73
N SER A 19 42.12 -26.94 0.92
CA SER A 19 41.54 -27.37 -0.37
C SER A 19 40.54 -28.52 -0.26
N LEU A 20 40.23 -28.99 0.95
CA LEU A 20 39.24 -30.05 1.21
C LEU A 20 37.90 -29.53 1.73
N PHE A 21 37.69 -28.22 1.79
CA PHE A 21 36.34 -27.68 1.85
C PHE A 21 35.74 -27.78 0.45
N PRO A 22 34.69 -28.60 0.22
CA PRO A 22 33.85 -28.35 -0.94
C PRO A 22 33.34 -26.92 -0.76
N PHE A 23 33.81 -26.00 -1.61
CA PHE A 23 33.02 -24.83 -1.91
C PHE A 23 31.70 -25.38 -2.43
N VAL A 24 30.69 -25.35 -1.56
CA VAL A 24 29.30 -25.54 -1.91
C VAL A 24 28.95 -24.34 -2.79
N GLY A 25 29.32 -24.44 -4.07
CA GLY A 25 28.65 -23.75 -5.15
C GLY A 25 27.41 -24.57 -5.48
N CYS A 26 26.37 -24.37 -4.66
CA CYS A 26 25.01 -24.91 -4.80
C CYS A 26 24.19 -24.13 -3.74
N GLN A 27 23.08 -23.46 -4.00
CA GLN A 27 22.06 -23.73 -5.00
C GLN A 27 21.53 -22.42 -5.57
N GLN A 28 21.68 -22.24 -6.88
CA GLN A 28 20.67 -21.55 -7.68
C GLN A 28 19.53 -22.55 -7.93
N GLU A 29 18.91 -23.03 -6.85
CA GLU A 29 17.84 -24.03 -6.87
C GLU A 29 16.83 -23.86 -5.71
N GLU A 30 16.97 -22.82 -4.87
CA GLU A 30 15.97 -22.48 -3.83
C GLU A 30 15.02 -21.31 -4.23
N LEU A 31 14.95 -20.95 -5.51
CA LEU A 31 13.91 -20.04 -6.01
C LEU A 31 12.69 -20.77 -6.58
N ASN A 32 12.81 -22.05 -6.94
CA ASN A 32 11.70 -22.82 -7.53
C ASN A 32 10.85 -23.60 -6.52
N GLU A 33 11.35 -23.87 -5.30
CA GLU A 33 10.55 -24.59 -4.31
C GLU A 33 9.60 -23.71 -3.49
N ARG A 34 9.74 -22.37 -3.56
CA ARG A 34 8.83 -21.47 -2.83
C ARG A 34 7.41 -21.43 -3.42
N ASN A 35 7.23 -21.86 -4.67
CA ASN A 35 5.94 -21.82 -5.35
C ASN A 35 5.09 -23.09 -5.12
N ASN A 36 5.67 -24.27 -4.92
CA ASN A 36 4.89 -25.52 -4.93
C ASN A 36 3.94 -25.72 -3.73
N ASP A 37 4.07 -24.95 -2.65
CA ASP A 37 3.23 -25.05 -1.45
C ASP A 37 2.27 -23.86 -1.24
N LEU A 38 2.22 -22.90 -2.17
CA LEU A 38 1.31 -21.76 -2.05
C LEU A 38 -0.12 -22.18 -2.42
N SER A 39 -1.04 -21.99 -1.49
CA SER A 39 -2.47 -22.17 -1.73
C SER A 39 -2.96 -21.27 -2.87
N PHE A 40 -3.82 -21.81 -3.73
CA PHE A 40 -4.47 -21.02 -4.76
C PHE A 40 -5.42 -19.98 -4.14
N LEU A 41 -5.31 -18.72 -4.54
CA LEU A 41 -6.12 -17.62 -4.02
C LEU A 41 -7.14 -17.15 -5.05
N SER A 42 -8.39 -17.00 -4.62
CA SER A 42 -9.49 -16.45 -5.44
C SER A 42 -10.56 -15.84 -4.54
N LEU A 43 -11.20 -14.76 -4.99
CA LEU A 43 -12.36 -14.14 -4.32
C LEU A 43 -13.71 -14.67 -4.83
N GLY A 44 -13.69 -15.56 -5.83
CA GLY A 44 -14.89 -15.98 -6.56
C GLY A 44 -15.22 -15.03 -7.72
N GLU A 45 -16.10 -15.47 -8.62
CA GLU A 45 -16.51 -14.66 -9.77
C GLU A 45 -17.31 -13.42 -9.31
N ASN A 46 -17.03 -12.26 -9.90
CA ASN A 46 -17.76 -10.99 -9.67
C ASN A 46 -17.72 -10.43 -8.23
N SER A 47 -16.62 -10.62 -7.50
CA SER A 47 -16.46 -10.00 -6.17
C SER A 47 -16.62 -8.48 -6.19
N ASP A 48 -17.30 -7.94 -5.19
CA ASP A 48 -17.43 -6.50 -4.99
C ASP A 48 -16.22 -5.95 -4.22
N TYR A 49 -15.25 -5.43 -4.97
CA TYR A 49 -14.02 -4.84 -4.41
C TYR A 49 -14.28 -3.56 -3.60
N SER A 50 -15.48 -2.98 -3.66
CA SER A 50 -15.88 -1.84 -2.82
C SER A 50 -16.35 -2.27 -1.42
N ALA A 51 -16.75 -3.53 -1.25
CA ALA A 51 -17.40 -4.05 -0.05
C ALA A 51 -16.86 -5.43 0.35
N LEU A 52 -15.54 -5.59 0.40
CA LEU A 52 -14.90 -6.86 0.74
C LEU A 52 -15.14 -7.24 2.21
N SER A 53 -15.52 -8.50 2.43
CA SER A 53 -15.54 -9.12 3.76
C SER A 53 -14.12 -9.31 4.31
N LYS A 54 -13.99 -9.51 5.63
CA LYS A 54 -12.68 -9.77 6.27
C LYS A 54 -11.90 -10.94 5.65
N THR A 55 -12.61 -11.96 5.17
CA THR A 55 -11.98 -13.12 4.51
C THR A 55 -11.50 -12.77 3.11
N GLU A 56 -12.33 -12.08 2.32
CA GLU A 56 -11.98 -11.62 0.98
C GLU A 56 -10.80 -10.63 1.03
N MET A 57 -10.83 -9.73 1.99
CA MET A 57 -9.73 -8.82 2.29
C MET A 57 -8.41 -9.55 2.58
N LYS A 58 -8.45 -10.64 3.35
CA LYS A 58 -7.27 -11.47 3.63
C LYS A 58 -6.72 -12.10 2.34
N ILE A 59 -7.60 -12.60 1.48
CA ILE A 59 -7.22 -13.19 0.19
C ILE A 59 -6.61 -12.13 -0.73
N LEU A 60 -7.22 -10.94 -0.81
CA LEU A 60 -6.70 -9.82 -1.58
C LEU A 60 -5.29 -9.45 -1.11
N ARG A 61 -5.06 -9.36 0.21
CA ARG A 61 -3.72 -9.11 0.76
C ARG A 61 -2.71 -10.16 0.34
N GLU A 62 -3.04 -11.42 0.56
CA GLU A 62 -2.12 -12.52 0.29
C GLU A 62 -1.80 -12.61 -1.21
N ALA A 63 -2.76 -12.23 -2.08
CA ALA A 63 -2.52 -12.10 -3.51
C ALA A 63 -1.59 -10.90 -3.81
N PHE A 64 -1.84 -9.74 -3.21
CA PHE A 64 -0.99 -8.55 -3.38
C PHE A 64 0.46 -8.79 -2.93
N GLN A 65 0.65 -9.60 -1.88
CA GLN A 65 1.97 -9.99 -1.37
C GLN A 65 2.79 -10.84 -2.33
N ARG A 66 2.14 -11.53 -3.27
CA ARG A 66 2.82 -12.36 -4.26
C ARG A 66 3.23 -11.60 -5.50
N LEU A 67 2.75 -10.37 -5.69
CA LEU A 67 3.10 -9.55 -6.83
C LEU A 67 4.48 -8.92 -6.65
N GLU A 68 5.25 -8.92 -7.74
CA GLU A 68 6.45 -8.11 -7.87
C GLU A 68 6.10 -6.91 -8.76
N ILE A 69 6.18 -5.72 -8.16
CA ILE A 69 5.84 -4.46 -8.81
C ILE A 69 7.13 -3.70 -9.08
N GLY A 70 7.37 -3.38 -10.34
CA GLY A 70 8.49 -2.57 -10.80
C GLY A 70 8.05 -1.20 -11.27
N ILE A 71 9.03 -0.31 -11.48
CA ILE A 71 8.85 0.99 -12.12
C ILE A 71 9.76 1.03 -13.34
N LYS A 72 9.19 1.40 -14.49
CA LYS A 72 9.92 1.58 -15.74
C LYS A 72 9.38 2.81 -16.46
N ASP A 73 10.30 3.70 -16.84
CA ASP A 73 9.96 4.97 -17.51
C ASP A 73 8.89 5.76 -16.74
N ASP A 74 9.02 5.80 -15.40
CA ASP A 74 8.08 6.39 -14.43
C ASP A 74 6.72 5.70 -14.28
N TYR A 75 6.45 4.61 -15.00
CA TYR A 75 5.20 3.85 -14.90
C TYR A 75 5.36 2.56 -14.08
N PHE A 76 4.31 2.21 -13.34
CA PHE A 76 4.22 0.94 -12.63
C PHE A 76 3.95 -0.21 -13.61
N TYR A 77 4.56 -1.35 -13.35
CA TYR A 77 4.26 -2.60 -14.03
C TYR A 77 4.35 -3.79 -13.06
N ILE A 78 3.66 -4.89 -13.40
CA ILE A 78 3.75 -6.18 -12.71
C ILE A 78 4.74 -7.05 -13.48
N GLU A 79 5.74 -7.64 -12.82
CA GLU A 79 6.74 -8.52 -13.44
C GLU A 79 6.09 -9.81 -13.97
N GLN A 80 5.12 -10.36 -13.24
CA GLN A 80 4.39 -11.56 -13.64
C GLN A 80 3.47 -11.30 -14.83
N THR A 81 3.26 -12.33 -15.67
CA THR A 81 2.41 -12.21 -16.87
C THR A 81 0.98 -12.73 -16.68
N SER A 82 0.75 -13.53 -15.64
CA SER A 82 -0.55 -14.16 -15.33
C SER A 82 -0.71 -14.43 -13.83
N GLY A 83 -1.95 -14.59 -13.37
CA GLY A 83 -2.25 -15.01 -12.00
C GLY A 83 -1.71 -16.41 -11.68
N ALA A 84 -1.66 -17.30 -12.67
CA ALA A 84 -1.12 -18.64 -12.53
C ALA A 84 0.34 -18.67 -12.04
N GLU A 85 1.19 -17.73 -12.48
CA GLU A 85 2.61 -17.66 -12.07
C GLU A 85 2.81 -17.43 -10.57
N ILE A 86 1.79 -16.88 -9.90
CA ILE A 86 1.80 -16.57 -8.46
C ILE A 86 0.62 -17.21 -7.72
N HIS A 87 0.05 -18.27 -8.28
CA HIS A 87 -0.99 -19.08 -7.66
C HIS A 87 -2.23 -18.27 -7.22
N ILE A 88 -2.66 -17.30 -8.04
CA ILE A 88 -3.91 -16.55 -7.83
C ILE A 88 -4.83 -16.69 -9.05
N SER A 89 -6.11 -16.40 -8.89
CA SER A 89 -7.04 -16.36 -10.03
C SER A 89 -6.68 -15.23 -11.01
N GLU A 90 -6.97 -15.45 -12.29
CA GLU A 90 -6.78 -14.41 -13.31
C GLU A 90 -7.64 -13.16 -13.05
N GLU A 91 -8.81 -13.31 -12.42
CA GLU A 91 -9.62 -12.16 -12.01
C GLU A 91 -8.91 -11.29 -10.98
N LEU A 92 -8.27 -11.90 -9.98
CA LEU A 92 -7.47 -11.17 -8.99
C LEU A 92 -6.26 -10.49 -9.65
N PHE A 93 -5.58 -11.21 -10.54
CA PHE A 93 -4.45 -10.65 -11.29
C PHE A 93 -4.86 -9.44 -12.13
N LEU A 94 -5.98 -9.55 -12.87
CA LEU A 94 -6.54 -8.46 -13.66
C LEU A 94 -7.01 -7.29 -12.81
N TYR A 95 -7.52 -7.53 -11.60
CA TYR A 95 -7.85 -6.45 -10.65
C TYR A 95 -6.61 -5.63 -10.28
N PHE A 96 -5.50 -6.28 -9.93
CA PHE A 96 -4.25 -5.57 -9.62
C PHE A 96 -3.68 -4.85 -10.83
N LYS A 97 -3.71 -5.50 -11.99
CA LYS A 97 -3.28 -4.88 -13.25
C LYS A 97 -4.06 -3.59 -13.54
N LYS A 98 -5.39 -3.63 -13.43
CA LYS A 98 -6.25 -2.44 -13.58
C LYS A 98 -5.95 -1.37 -12.53
N SER A 99 -5.63 -1.77 -11.31
CA SER A 99 -5.24 -0.83 -10.24
C SER A 99 -3.92 -0.11 -10.56
N LEU A 100 -2.95 -0.82 -11.15
CA LEU A 100 -1.70 -0.22 -11.62
C LEU A 100 -1.90 0.63 -12.88
N GLU A 101 -2.72 0.18 -13.84
CA GLU A 101 -3.13 0.99 -15.00
C GLU A 101 -3.75 2.31 -14.52
N LYS A 102 -4.62 2.25 -13.51
CA LYS A 102 -5.21 3.45 -12.92
C LYS A 102 -4.18 4.36 -12.26
N SER A 103 -3.18 3.77 -11.61
CA SER A 103 -2.07 4.52 -11.01
C SER A 103 -1.24 5.23 -12.07
N ASN A 104 -1.03 4.58 -13.21
CA ASN A 104 -0.36 5.16 -14.37
C ASN A 104 -1.17 6.30 -14.99
N GLU A 105 -2.50 6.18 -15.08
CA GLU A 105 -3.36 7.29 -15.48
C GLU A 105 -3.25 8.50 -14.54
N MET A 106 -3.11 8.28 -13.23
CA MET A 106 -2.94 9.36 -12.24
C MET A 106 -1.58 10.06 -12.37
N ILE A 107 -0.55 9.33 -12.81
CA ILE A 107 0.75 9.93 -13.16
C ILE A 107 0.60 10.81 -14.41
N ASP A 108 -0.06 10.28 -15.45
CA ASP A 108 -0.31 11.00 -16.70
C ASP A 108 -1.19 12.23 -16.51
N SER A 109 -2.20 12.16 -15.65
CA SER A 109 -3.07 13.28 -15.30
C SER A 109 -2.38 14.30 -14.40
N SER A 110 -1.10 14.09 -14.08
CA SER A 110 -0.31 14.90 -13.17
C SER A 110 -1.03 15.10 -11.84
N GLU A 111 -1.65 14.07 -11.27
CA GLU A 111 -2.31 14.11 -9.96
C GLU A 111 -1.40 13.62 -8.82
N ILE A 112 -0.28 12.96 -9.13
CA ILE A 112 0.60 12.33 -8.14
C ILE A 112 2.04 12.77 -8.33
N ASP A 113 2.71 13.15 -7.23
CA ASP A 113 4.13 13.46 -7.20
C ASP A 113 4.93 12.24 -6.75
N LEU A 114 5.48 11.45 -7.68
CA LEU A 114 6.30 10.28 -7.35
C LEU A 114 7.69 10.64 -6.77
N SER A 115 8.08 11.91 -6.79
CA SER A 115 9.34 12.33 -6.18
C SER A 115 9.25 12.27 -4.65
N LEU A 116 10.38 12.00 -3.98
CA LEU A 116 10.43 11.92 -2.51
C LEU A 116 9.77 13.17 -1.90
N PRO A 117 8.86 13.02 -0.93
CA PRO A 117 8.01 14.11 -0.50
C PRO A 117 8.83 15.28 0.03
N ARG A 118 8.69 16.46 -0.60
CA ARG A 118 9.08 17.72 0.05
C ARG A 118 8.04 18.06 1.13
N THR A 119 8.49 18.64 2.24
CA THR A 119 7.61 19.16 3.27
C THR A 119 6.85 20.37 2.71
N ARG A 120 5.52 20.31 2.61
CA ARG A 120 4.69 21.45 2.18
C ARG A 120 4.42 22.42 3.36
N TYR A 121 4.26 23.69 3.01
CA TYR A 121 3.91 24.79 3.92
C TYR A 121 2.39 25.05 3.87
N TYR A 122 1.86 25.66 4.93
CA TYR A 122 0.44 25.84 5.28
C TYR A 122 -0.48 26.50 4.22
N GLU A 123 0.08 27.08 3.14
CA GLU A 123 -0.65 27.93 2.18
C GLU A 123 -0.92 27.26 0.81
N GLU A 124 -0.51 26.00 0.60
CA GLU A 124 -0.58 25.33 -0.71
C GLU A 124 -1.93 24.63 -1.02
N GLY A 125 -3.06 25.13 -0.51
CA GLY A 125 -4.40 24.58 -0.78
C GLY A 125 -5.35 25.61 -1.39
N GLY A 126 -5.89 25.33 -2.59
CA GLY A 126 -6.98 26.12 -3.17
C GLY A 126 -7.07 26.11 -4.70
N GLY A 127 -7.34 24.95 -5.31
CA GLY A 127 -7.74 24.86 -6.71
C GLY A 127 -9.26 24.72 -6.83
N SER A 128 -9.94 25.75 -7.37
CA SER A 128 -11.39 25.92 -7.33
C SER A 128 -12.22 25.03 -8.28
N ASN A 129 -11.84 23.76 -8.52
CA ASN A 129 -12.56 22.91 -9.49
C ASN A 129 -12.57 21.40 -9.21
N SER A 130 -12.04 20.94 -8.07
CA SER A 130 -12.07 19.52 -7.68
C SER A 130 -13.15 19.26 -6.64
N ARG A 131 -13.87 18.12 -6.74
CA ARG A 131 -14.77 17.63 -5.67
C ARG A 131 -14.00 17.58 -4.34
N SER A 132 -14.46 18.32 -3.34
CA SER A 132 -13.79 18.49 -2.03
C SER A 132 -14.27 17.49 -0.95
N ASP A 133 -15.05 16.48 -1.34
CA ASP A 133 -15.76 15.54 -0.45
C ASP A 133 -15.00 14.23 -0.17
N CYS A 134 -13.71 14.12 -0.51
CA CYS A 134 -12.95 12.87 -0.37
C CYS A 134 -12.94 12.34 1.08
N VAL A 135 -12.81 13.23 2.08
CA VAL A 135 -12.90 12.85 3.50
C VAL A 135 -14.29 12.35 3.86
N ALA A 136 -15.34 13.00 3.36
CA ALA A 136 -16.71 12.61 3.62
C ALA A 136 -17.02 11.22 3.02
N CYS A 137 -16.55 10.96 1.79
CA CYS A 137 -16.67 9.65 1.14
C CYS A 137 -15.98 8.54 1.95
N ALA A 138 -14.74 8.77 2.38
CA ALA A 138 -14.00 7.79 3.20
C ALA A 138 -14.68 7.55 4.56
N VAL A 139 -15.22 8.60 5.19
CA VAL A 139 -16.01 8.49 6.43
C VAL A 139 -17.27 7.65 6.22
N VAL A 140 -18.06 7.92 5.17
CA VAL A 140 -19.28 7.16 4.86
C VAL A 140 -18.97 5.69 4.59
N SER A 141 -17.93 5.42 3.79
CA SER A 141 -17.45 4.07 3.49
C SER A 141 -17.13 3.30 4.77
N MET A 142 -16.38 3.93 5.68
CA MET A 142 -16.01 3.33 6.96
C MET A 142 -17.20 3.17 7.91
N LEU A 143 -18.14 4.12 7.96
CA LEU A 143 -19.38 3.99 8.74
C LEU A 143 -20.22 2.80 8.26
N TYR A 144 -20.40 2.69 6.94
CA TYR A 144 -21.14 1.59 6.32
C TYR A 144 -20.51 0.24 6.68
N LYS A 145 -19.19 0.13 6.61
CA LYS A 145 -18.44 -1.08 6.96
C LYS A 145 -18.63 -1.54 8.40
N TYR A 146 -18.77 -0.59 9.33
CA TYR A 146 -19.08 -0.87 10.73
C TYR A 146 -20.60 -1.00 11.01
N GLY A 147 -21.42 -1.06 9.97
CA GLY A 147 -22.86 -1.33 10.06
C GLY A 147 -23.73 -0.09 10.28
N ARG A 148 -23.20 1.12 10.08
CA ARG A 148 -23.98 2.36 10.19
C ARG A 148 -24.16 3.01 8.82
N ASN A 149 -25.42 3.06 8.37
CA ASN A 149 -25.76 3.74 7.13
C ASN A 149 -26.02 5.24 7.39
N VAL A 150 -25.17 6.09 6.82
CA VAL A 150 -25.27 7.56 6.87
C VAL A 150 -25.11 8.08 5.46
N SER A 151 -25.90 9.08 5.06
CA SER A 151 -25.76 9.67 3.73
C SER A 151 -24.50 10.53 3.63
N LEU A 152 -23.91 10.57 2.43
CA LEU A 152 -22.82 11.49 2.11
C LEU A 152 -23.21 12.94 2.41
N GLU A 153 -24.41 13.35 2.02
CA GLU A 153 -24.94 14.68 2.31
C GLU A 153 -24.90 15.02 3.81
N SER A 154 -25.26 14.08 4.69
CA SER A 154 -25.25 14.31 6.13
C SER A 154 -23.83 14.50 6.67
N VAL A 155 -22.86 13.74 6.17
CA VAL A 155 -21.45 13.86 6.59
C VAL A 155 -20.84 15.15 6.03
N SER A 156 -21.02 15.42 4.74
CA SER A 156 -20.54 16.64 4.09
C SER A 156 -21.12 17.88 4.76
N THR A 157 -22.44 17.93 5.00
CA THR A 157 -23.08 19.07 5.69
C THR A 157 -22.49 19.31 7.07
N TRP A 158 -22.20 18.25 7.84
CA TRP A 158 -21.58 18.42 9.15
C TRP A 158 -20.17 19.01 9.02
N ILE A 159 -19.34 18.47 8.11
CA ILE A 159 -17.98 18.95 7.84
C ILE A 159 -18.01 20.42 7.40
N GLU A 160 -18.86 20.76 6.43
CA GLU A 160 -18.95 22.09 5.85
C GLU A 160 -19.39 23.14 6.88
N ASN A 161 -20.31 22.77 7.78
CA ASN A 161 -20.71 23.64 8.88
C ASN A 161 -19.59 23.92 9.89
N GLN A 162 -18.59 23.03 10.01
CA GLN A 162 -17.45 23.22 10.91
C GLN A 162 -16.26 23.92 10.24
N PHE A 163 -15.98 23.59 8.97
CA PHE A 163 -14.71 23.91 8.32
C PHE A 163 -14.83 24.65 6.98
N GLY A 164 -16.05 24.83 6.45
CA GLY A 164 -16.30 25.45 5.15
C GLY A 164 -16.43 24.45 3.99
N CYS A 165 -16.72 24.97 2.78
CA CYS A 165 -17.01 24.16 1.58
C CYS A 165 -15.77 23.71 0.79
N ASP A 166 -14.59 24.24 1.13
CA ASP A 166 -13.36 24.05 0.35
C ASP A 166 -12.58 22.78 0.74
N GLY A 167 -13.28 21.79 1.30
CA GLY A 167 -12.72 20.54 1.79
C GLY A 167 -12.27 20.60 3.24
N VAL A 168 -11.70 19.50 3.71
CA VAL A 168 -11.21 19.40 5.09
C VAL A 168 -9.77 19.89 5.14
N PRO A 169 -9.45 20.96 5.89
CA PRO A 169 -8.08 21.39 6.04
C PRO A 169 -7.26 20.37 6.84
N ASP A 170 -5.96 20.27 6.57
CA ASP A 170 -5.05 19.27 7.18
C ASP A 170 -5.16 19.19 8.71
N TYR A 171 -5.30 20.33 9.39
CA TYR A 171 -5.41 20.38 10.86
C TYR A 171 -6.74 19.84 11.39
N ALA A 172 -7.79 19.80 10.56
CA ALA A 172 -9.13 19.36 10.94
C ALA A 172 -9.36 17.88 10.65
N PHE A 173 -8.50 17.24 9.85
CA PHE A 173 -8.66 15.86 9.43
C PHE A 173 -8.87 14.91 10.61
N GLU A 174 -7.99 14.95 11.62
CA GLU A 174 -8.12 14.11 12.82
C GLU A 174 -9.42 14.43 13.59
N SER A 175 -9.79 15.70 13.72
CA SER A 175 -11.03 16.12 14.40
C SER A 175 -12.29 15.62 13.70
N VAL A 176 -12.30 15.56 12.36
CA VAL A 176 -13.42 15.00 11.60
C VAL A 176 -13.56 13.51 11.90
N LEU A 177 -12.45 12.76 11.86
CA LEU A 177 -12.48 11.32 12.13
C LEU A 177 -12.84 11.01 13.58
N ASP A 178 -12.34 11.80 14.52
CA ASP A 178 -12.71 11.73 15.93
C ASP A 178 -14.18 12.06 16.19
N HIS A 179 -14.88 12.76 15.29
CA HIS A 179 -16.31 12.96 15.46
C HIS A 179 -17.11 11.66 15.28
N TYR A 180 -16.72 10.84 14.30
CA TYR A 180 -17.47 9.64 13.89
C TYR A 180 -16.95 8.35 14.53
N PHE A 181 -15.68 8.31 14.91
CA PHE A 181 -15.00 7.07 15.26
C PHE A 181 -14.29 7.14 16.62
N TYR A 182 -14.25 6.00 17.32
CA TYR A 182 -13.20 5.73 18.28
C TYR A 182 -11.98 5.26 17.51
N GLY A 183 -10.83 5.89 17.69
CA GLY A 183 -9.63 5.58 16.92
C GLY A 183 -8.46 6.48 17.28
N GLY A 184 -7.51 6.60 16.37
CA GLY A 184 -6.42 7.56 16.49
C GLY A 184 -5.43 7.51 15.34
N LYS A 185 -4.61 8.55 15.25
CA LYS A 185 -3.49 8.60 14.31
C LYS A 185 -2.50 7.47 14.57
N ILE A 186 -2.07 6.81 13.49
CA ILE A 186 -0.98 5.83 13.54
C ILE A 186 0.20 6.28 12.67
N MET A 187 1.37 5.69 12.92
CA MET A 187 2.54 5.90 12.06
C MET A 187 2.39 5.13 10.75
N ILE A 188 2.96 5.67 9.68
CA ILE A 188 3.08 4.99 8.39
C ILE A 188 3.84 3.67 8.64
N PRO A 189 3.22 2.51 8.38
CA PRO A 189 3.86 1.23 8.63
C PRO A 189 5.05 1.08 7.68
N VAL A 190 6.27 1.24 8.19
CA VAL A 190 7.47 1.28 7.34
C VAL A 190 7.88 -0.10 6.82
N ASN A 191 7.29 -1.19 7.31
CA ASN A 191 7.45 -2.51 6.74
C ASN A 191 6.47 -3.49 7.38
N THR A 192 5.23 -3.50 6.89
CA THR A 192 4.25 -4.40 7.47
C THR A 192 3.44 -5.06 6.38
N ASN A 193 3.60 -6.38 6.29
CA ASN A 193 2.72 -7.30 5.59
C ASN A 193 1.34 -7.36 6.28
N MET A 194 0.71 -6.20 6.46
CA MET A 194 -0.51 -6.00 7.25
C MET A 194 -1.66 -5.59 6.34
N TYR A 195 -2.82 -6.15 6.66
CA TYR A 195 -4.08 -5.73 6.05
C TYR A 195 -4.68 -4.62 6.91
N TYR A 196 -5.33 -3.68 6.25
CA TYR A 196 -6.08 -2.65 6.94
C TYR A 196 -7.52 -2.69 6.47
N ASP A 197 -8.42 -3.11 7.35
CA ASP A 197 -9.86 -3.01 7.12
C ASP A 197 -10.46 -1.78 7.84
N ASN A 198 -9.62 -1.04 8.54
CA ASN A 198 -10.04 -0.02 9.47
C ASN A 198 -9.16 1.22 9.42
N ILE A 199 -8.54 1.50 8.27
CA ILE A 199 -7.70 2.69 8.12
C ILE A 199 -8.25 3.62 7.06
N ILE A 200 -8.39 4.88 7.46
CA ILE A 200 -8.55 6.00 6.55
C ILE A 200 -7.18 6.65 6.40
N ALA A 201 -6.76 6.85 5.16
CA ALA A 201 -5.46 7.35 4.78
C ALA A 201 -5.56 8.64 3.96
N VAL A 202 -4.49 9.41 3.96
CA VAL A 202 -4.35 10.63 3.15
C VAL A 202 -3.04 10.54 2.37
N MET A 203 -3.09 10.85 1.07
CA MET A 203 -1.91 10.96 0.21
C MET A 203 -1.72 12.36 -0.34
N SER A 204 -0.48 12.66 -0.76
CA SER A 204 -0.18 13.85 -1.54
C SER A 204 -0.77 13.79 -2.94
N THR A 205 -1.31 14.92 -3.41
CA THR A 205 -1.49 15.17 -4.84
C THR A 205 -0.41 16.12 -5.34
N SER A 206 -0.04 15.98 -6.60
CA SER A 206 0.92 16.81 -7.34
C SER A 206 0.66 18.32 -7.26
N ASP A 207 -0.61 18.73 -7.22
CA ASP A 207 -1.09 20.11 -7.38
C ASP A 207 -0.90 20.99 -6.14
N GLY A 208 -0.63 20.42 -4.98
CA GLY A 208 -0.69 21.18 -3.72
C GLY A 208 -1.47 20.44 -2.65
N GLY A 209 -2.52 19.75 -3.11
CA GLY A 209 -3.55 19.16 -2.27
C GLY A 209 -3.19 17.84 -1.61
N ALA A 210 -4.25 17.23 -1.10
CA ALA A 210 -4.26 15.94 -0.43
C ALA A 210 -5.56 15.21 -0.77
N HIS A 211 -5.50 13.88 -0.85
CA HIS A 211 -6.67 13.04 -1.13
C HIS A 211 -6.86 11.99 -0.05
N ALA A 212 -8.09 11.83 0.44
CA ALA A 212 -8.46 10.86 1.46
C ALA A 212 -9.12 9.62 0.86
N PHE A 213 -8.77 8.45 1.40
CA PHE A 213 -9.19 7.15 0.87
C PHE A 213 -9.13 6.06 1.96
N THR A 214 -9.72 4.90 1.70
CA THR A 214 -9.57 3.71 2.56
C THR A 214 -8.36 2.89 2.15
N LEU A 215 -7.46 2.65 3.10
CA LEU A 215 -6.27 1.83 2.87
C LEU A 215 -6.65 0.36 2.90
N GLN A 216 -6.33 -0.40 1.86
CA GLN A 216 -6.65 -1.82 1.78
C GLN A 216 -5.44 -2.69 2.16
N ALA A 217 -4.27 -2.45 1.56
CA ALA A 217 -3.10 -3.29 1.80
C ALA A 217 -1.79 -2.51 1.70
N VAL A 218 -0.74 -3.00 2.34
CA VAL A 218 0.64 -2.51 2.18
C VAL A 218 1.55 -3.72 1.90
N ASN A 219 2.41 -3.62 0.88
CA ASN A 219 3.38 -4.63 0.51
C ASN A 219 4.62 -4.00 -0.13
N ASN A 220 5.81 -4.43 0.28
CA ASN A 220 7.09 -4.09 -0.38
C ASN A 220 7.29 -2.60 -0.74
N GLY A 221 6.89 -1.69 0.15
CA GLY A 221 7.02 -0.24 -0.06
C GLY A 221 5.90 0.40 -0.90
N TYR A 222 4.88 -0.37 -1.27
CA TYR A 222 3.68 0.08 -1.95
C TYR A 222 2.43 -0.17 -1.11
N TYR A 223 1.36 0.56 -1.42
CA TYR A 223 0.04 0.32 -0.85
C TYR A 223 -1.03 0.22 -1.93
N VAL A 224 -2.11 -0.50 -1.62
CA VAL A 224 -3.38 -0.47 -2.37
C VAL A 224 -4.34 0.43 -1.61
N GLY A 225 -4.79 1.51 -2.24
CA GLY A 225 -5.84 2.40 -1.76
C GLY A 225 -7.13 2.21 -2.56
N TYR A 226 -8.28 2.34 -1.90
CA TYR A 226 -9.58 2.44 -2.57
C TYR A 226 -10.07 3.88 -2.49
N ASP A 227 -10.17 4.53 -3.63
CA ASP A 227 -10.73 5.87 -3.75
C ASP A 227 -12.24 5.81 -3.53
N ASP A 228 -12.69 6.08 -2.31
CA ASP A 228 -14.10 6.06 -1.93
C ASP A 228 -14.93 7.14 -2.66
N GLN A 229 -14.28 8.19 -3.17
CA GLN A 229 -14.94 9.28 -3.89
C GLN A 229 -15.27 8.90 -5.33
N ASN A 230 -14.38 8.13 -5.96
CA ASN A 230 -14.42 7.83 -7.39
C ASN A 230 -14.65 6.34 -7.72
N GLY A 231 -14.64 5.46 -6.71
CA GLY A 231 -15.04 4.06 -6.83
C GLY A 231 -14.02 3.17 -7.55
N TYR A 232 -12.72 3.42 -7.38
CA TYR A 232 -11.67 2.60 -7.98
C TYR A 232 -10.51 2.35 -7.02
N SER A 233 -9.72 1.31 -7.29
CA SER A 233 -8.49 1.01 -6.55
C SER A 233 -7.26 1.51 -7.31
N PHE A 234 -6.23 1.87 -6.55
CA PHE A 234 -4.96 2.35 -7.08
C PHE A 234 -3.80 1.86 -6.21
N VAL A 235 -2.59 1.87 -6.78
CA VAL A 235 -1.35 1.43 -6.14
C VAL A 235 -0.33 2.56 -6.15
N GLN A 236 0.22 2.89 -4.99
CA GLN A 236 1.20 3.97 -4.86
C GLN A 236 2.30 3.64 -3.86
N PRO A 237 3.47 4.30 -3.94
CA PRO A 237 4.53 4.14 -2.95
C PRO A 237 4.08 4.66 -1.59
N VAL A 238 4.47 3.98 -0.51
CA VAL A 238 4.14 4.42 0.88
C VAL A 238 4.71 5.79 1.23
N THR A 239 5.68 6.29 0.46
CA THR A 239 6.22 7.65 0.58
C THR A 239 5.21 8.74 0.24
N GLN A 240 4.13 8.41 -0.47
CA GLN A 240 3.04 9.35 -0.76
C GLN A 240 2.06 9.54 0.39
N LEU A 241 2.09 8.66 1.40
CA LEU A 241 1.21 8.76 2.56
C LEU A 241 1.61 9.94 3.45
N ARG A 242 0.62 10.77 3.83
CA ARG A 242 0.77 11.89 4.75
C ARG A 242 0.24 11.58 6.14
N PHE A 243 -0.91 10.92 6.19
CA PHE A 243 -1.65 10.68 7.43
C PHE A 243 -2.36 9.32 7.36
N LEU A 244 -2.41 8.64 8.50
CA LEU A 244 -3.19 7.42 8.68
C LEU A 244 -3.96 7.49 10.00
N TYR A 245 -5.25 7.14 9.95
CA TYR A 245 -6.11 7.02 11.12
C TYR A 245 -6.64 5.61 11.24
N GLN A 246 -6.40 4.96 12.38
CA GLN A 246 -6.96 3.65 12.65
C GLN A 246 -8.30 3.79 13.39
N VAL A 247 -9.34 3.21 12.82
CA VAL A 247 -10.69 3.11 13.39
C VAL A 247 -10.77 1.85 14.27
N CYS A 248 -11.13 2.05 15.52
CA CYS A 248 -11.33 0.99 16.51
C CYS A 248 -12.81 0.73 16.80
N GLY A 249 -13.71 1.65 16.43
CA GLY A 249 -15.15 1.52 16.58
C GLY A 249 -15.92 2.78 16.18
N LEU A 250 -17.24 2.74 16.26
CA LEU A 250 -18.13 3.87 15.98
C LEU A 250 -18.45 4.64 17.26
N LYS A 251 -18.55 5.97 17.17
CA LYS A 251 -19.10 6.84 18.23
C LYS A 251 -20.60 6.93 18.18
#